data_AF-A0A6A4JSQ6-F1
#
_entry.id   AF-A0A6A4JSQ6-F1
#
_cell.length_a   1.000
_cell.length_b   1.000
_cell.length_c   1.000
_cell.angle_alpha   90.00
_cell.angle_beta   90.00
_cell.angle_gamma   90.00
#
_symmetry.space_group_name_H-M   'P 1'
#
loop_
_entity.id
_entity.type
_entity.pdbx_description
1 polymer ?
#
loop_
_entity_poly.entity_id
_entity_poly.type
_entity_poly.pdbx_seq_one_letter_code
_entity_poly.pdbx_strand_id
1 'polypeptide(L)'
;MKVFSALLFTAFCIGAVFSSALPEESAAPAPAESAPAAPAESAPAAPAPAEPAAPAPAAPAPAAPAPAAPAPAAPAPAKPGKGQKDPTIEQAKELERKLLKALKESRGKLANLEKSLGETRKAALETLEKIKSELLAKAKVAKKEGKKGLRKALIRNVINLDQLKKRLAKLR
;
A
#
# COMPACT_ATOMS: atom_id res chain seq x y z
N MET A 1 -8.23 -2.42 -8.82
CA MET A 1 -7.47 -2.91 -7.65
C MET A 1 -5.99 -2.48 -7.61
N LYS A 2 -5.33 -2.23 -8.75
CA LYS A 2 -3.89 -1.86 -8.79
C LYS A 2 -3.52 -0.55 -8.07
N VAL A 3 -4.41 0.44 -8.06
CA VAL A 3 -4.18 1.75 -7.41
C VAL A 3 -4.20 1.65 -5.88
N PHE A 4 -5.03 0.75 -5.34
CA PHE A 4 -5.13 0.53 -3.89
C PHE A 4 -3.88 -0.15 -3.32
N SER A 5 -3.30 -1.08 -4.08
CA SER A 5 -2.05 -1.74 -3.72
C SER A 5 -0.85 -0.77 -3.72
N ALA A 6 -0.80 0.18 -4.68
CA ALA A 6 0.23 1.21 -4.69
C ALA A 6 0.13 2.18 -3.49
N LEU A 7 -1.09 2.49 -3.05
CA LEU A 7 -1.35 3.38 -1.93
C LEU A 7 -0.94 2.73 -0.59
N LEU A 8 -1.31 1.46 -0.38
CA LEU A 8 -0.91 0.65 0.77
C LEU A 8 0.62 0.50 0.85
N PHE A 9 1.27 0.25 -0.29
CA PHE A 9 2.73 0.13 -0.34
C PHE A 9 3.43 1.44 0.03
N THR A 10 2.90 2.58 -0.44
CA THR A 10 3.48 3.90 -0.12
C THR A 10 3.32 4.23 1.37
N ALA A 11 2.16 3.94 1.96
CA ALA A 11 1.93 4.11 3.40
C ALA A 11 2.83 3.21 4.25
N PHE A 12 3.02 1.95 3.83
CA PHE A 12 3.91 1.00 4.49
C PHE A 12 5.38 1.44 4.45
N CYS A 13 5.86 1.96 3.32
CA CYS A 13 7.22 2.47 3.20
C CYS A 13 7.50 3.69 4.08
N ILE A 14 6.51 4.55 4.32
CA ILE A 14 6.65 5.71 5.21
C ILE A 14 6.71 5.25 6.68
N GLY A 15 5.89 4.28 7.08
CA GLY A 15 5.90 3.74 8.44
C GLY A 15 7.19 2.98 8.79
N ALA A 16 7.72 2.18 7.87
CA ALA A 16 8.94 1.40 8.09
C ALA A 16 10.19 2.27 8.32
N VAL A 17 10.25 3.45 7.68
CA VAL A 17 11.36 4.40 7.85
C VAL A 17 11.30 5.12 9.20
N PHE A 18 10.12 5.28 9.80
CA PHE A 18 9.98 5.90 11.13
C PHE A 18 10.22 4.90 12.26
N SER A 19 9.94 3.61 12.03
CA SER A 19 10.12 2.55 13.04
C SER A 19 11.59 2.17 13.31
N SER A 20 12.54 2.67 12.52
CA SER A 20 13.99 2.40 12.70
C SER A 20 14.73 3.50 13.45
N ALA A 21 14.03 4.50 14.02
CA ALA A 21 14.64 5.71 14.58
C ALA A 21 14.35 5.96 16.07
N LEU A 22 13.80 4.98 16.81
CA LEU A 22 13.72 5.03 18.28
C LEU A 22 14.92 4.27 18.87
N PRO A 23 16.01 4.96 19.26
CA PRO A 23 16.97 4.38 20.18
C PRO A 23 16.26 4.17 21.52
N GLU A 24 16.28 2.93 22.01
CA GLU A 24 15.96 2.62 23.40
C GLU A 24 16.82 3.48 24.32
N GLU A 25 16.13 4.33 25.06
CA GLU A 25 16.55 4.94 26.30
C GLU A 25 16.69 3.82 27.34
N SER A 26 17.92 3.38 27.64
CA SER A 26 18.21 2.71 28.91
C SER A 26 19.69 2.71 29.27
N ALA A 27 19.95 3.22 30.48
CA ALA A 27 21.12 3.06 31.34
C ALA A 27 22.38 3.91 31.07
N ALA A 28 22.71 4.68 32.11
CA ALA A 28 23.85 5.57 32.29
C ALA A 28 25.21 4.86 32.32
N PRO A 29 26.32 5.52 31.93
CA PRO A 29 27.66 5.04 32.18
C PRO A 29 28.24 5.63 33.49
N ALA A 30 28.65 4.77 34.42
CA ALA A 30 29.59 5.12 35.48
C ALA A 30 31.02 4.62 35.09
N PRO A 31 32.11 5.35 35.40
CA PRO A 31 33.46 5.02 34.94
C PRO A 31 34.32 4.37 36.03
N ALA A 32 34.94 3.22 35.73
CA ALA A 32 36.14 2.63 36.39
C ALA A 32 36.39 1.28 35.67
N GLU A 33 37.55 0.66 35.47
CA GLU A 33 38.95 0.84 35.83
C GLU A 33 39.74 -0.21 35.02
N SER A 34 41.05 -0.02 34.84
CA SER A 34 41.95 -0.77 33.97
C SER A 34 42.26 -2.23 34.36
N ALA A 35 42.27 -3.13 33.35
CA ALA A 35 43.24 -4.23 33.06
C ALA A 35 43.57 -5.34 34.13
N PRO A 36 44.26 -6.46 33.81
CA PRO A 36 44.51 -7.21 32.55
C PRO A 36 44.31 -8.76 32.66
N ALA A 37 44.59 -9.46 31.54
CA ALA A 37 45.16 -10.82 31.41
C ALA A 37 44.24 -12.04 31.10
N ALA A 38 44.71 -12.78 30.08
CA ALA A 38 44.27 -14.04 29.44
C ALA A 38 44.27 -15.26 30.41
N PRO A 39 43.88 -16.53 30.06
CA PRO A 39 43.87 -17.15 28.70
C PRO A 39 42.76 -18.21 28.37
N ALA A 40 42.70 -18.53 27.07
CA ALA A 40 42.47 -19.83 26.42
C ALA A 40 41.22 -20.73 26.67
N GLU A 41 40.87 -21.43 25.58
CA GLU A 41 40.10 -22.68 25.47
C GLU A 41 38.58 -22.67 25.70
N SER A 42 37.82 -22.82 24.60
CA SER A 42 37.18 -24.10 24.27
C SER A 42 36.48 -24.04 22.90
N ALA A 43 36.67 -25.11 22.12
CA ALA A 43 36.13 -25.30 20.79
C ALA A 43 34.58 -25.36 20.77
N PRO A 44 33.92 -24.90 19.70
CA PRO A 44 32.49 -25.09 19.55
C PRO A 44 32.17 -26.56 19.28
N ALA A 45 31.41 -27.18 20.20
CA ALA A 45 30.81 -28.48 19.97
C ALA A 45 29.84 -28.40 18.77
N ALA A 46 29.99 -29.34 17.84
CA ALA A 46 29.13 -29.47 16.67
C ALA A 46 27.69 -29.81 17.09
N PRO A 47 26.66 -29.15 16.54
CA PRO A 47 25.28 -29.59 16.74
C PRO A 47 25.03 -30.87 15.93
N ALA A 48 24.50 -31.89 16.61
CA ALA A 48 24.01 -33.10 15.98
C ALA A 48 22.84 -32.77 15.01
N PRO A 49 22.77 -33.40 13.83
CA PRO A 49 21.64 -33.24 12.92
C PRO A 49 20.38 -33.86 13.52
N ALA A 50 19.38 -33.03 13.79
CA ALA A 50 18.03 -33.48 14.14
C ALA A 50 17.35 -34.11 12.91
N GLU A 51 16.74 -35.28 13.11
CA GLU A 51 16.00 -36.02 12.09
C GLU A 51 14.85 -35.19 11.49
N PRO A 52 14.53 -35.36 10.19
CA PRO A 52 13.37 -34.74 9.59
C PRO A 52 12.08 -35.39 10.12
N ALA A 53 11.23 -34.58 10.75
CA ALA A 53 9.86 -34.96 11.09
C ALA A 53 9.06 -35.32 9.82
N ALA A 54 8.32 -36.42 9.89
CA ALA A 54 7.47 -36.93 8.82
C ALA A 54 6.41 -35.91 8.37
N PRO A 55 6.04 -35.87 7.07
CA PRO A 55 5.01 -34.97 6.57
C PRO A 55 3.63 -35.38 7.12
N ALA A 56 2.92 -34.39 7.68
CA ALA A 56 1.53 -34.53 8.11
C ALA A 56 0.60 -34.78 6.89
N PRO A 57 -0.47 -35.59 7.06
CA PRO A 57 -1.40 -35.88 5.98
C PRO A 57 -2.13 -34.62 5.49
N ALA A 58 -2.26 -34.51 4.16
CA ALA A 58 -2.95 -33.42 3.48
C ALA A 58 -4.45 -33.39 3.84
N ALA A 59 -4.96 -32.20 4.15
CA ALA A 59 -6.38 -31.97 4.38
C ALA A 59 -7.20 -32.21 3.08
N PRO A 60 -8.42 -32.78 3.18
CA PRO A 60 -9.27 -33.02 2.03
C PRO A 60 -9.73 -31.71 1.38
N ALA A 61 -9.74 -31.70 0.05
CA ALA A 61 -10.19 -30.57 -0.76
C ALA A 61 -11.68 -30.25 -0.51
N PRO A 62 -12.08 -28.97 -0.47
CA PRO A 62 -13.48 -28.59 -0.34
C PRO A 62 -14.30 -29.05 -1.54
N ALA A 63 -15.46 -29.65 -1.27
CA ALA A 63 -16.41 -30.13 -2.27
C ALA A 63 -16.91 -29.00 -3.18
N ALA A 64 -17.08 -29.31 -4.46
CA ALA A 64 -17.60 -28.39 -5.47
C ALA A 64 -19.03 -27.91 -5.10
N PRO A 65 -19.35 -26.62 -5.29
CA PRO A 65 -20.70 -26.11 -5.07
C PRO A 65 -21.68 -26.74 -6.06
N ALA A 66 -22.85 -27.16 -5.54
CA ALA A 66 -23.95 -27.70 -6.31
C ALA A 66 -24.47 -26.68 -7.36
N PRO A 67 -24.98 -27.14 -8.52
CA PRO A 67 -25.54 -26.27 -9.53
C PRO A 67 -26.74 -25.48 -8.98
N ALA A 68 -26.72 -24.17 -9.21
CA ALA A 68 -27.81 -23.27 -8.82
C ALA A 68 -29.12 -23.66 -9.53
N ALA A 69 -30.21 -23.69 -8.76
CA ALA A 69 -31.56 -23.90 -9.29
C ALA A 69 -31.91 -22.83 -10.35
N PRO A 70 -32.67 -23.18 -11.40
CA PRO A 70 -33.08 -22.22 -12.41
C PRO A 70 -33.94 -21.11 -11.78
N ALA A 71 -33.62 -19.87 -12.12
CA ALA A 71 -34.37 -18.70 -11.71
C ALA A 71 -35.84 -18.78 -12.20
N PRO A 72 -36.82 -18.33 -11.40
CA PRO A 72 -38.22 -18.30 -11.84
C PRO A 72 -38.36 -17.44 -13.10
N ALA A 73 -39.06 -17.99 -14.10
CA ALA A 73 -39.31 -17.31 -15.35
C ALA A 73 -40.06 -15.98 -15.12
N ALA A 74 -39.58 -14.92 -15.77
CA ALA A 74 -40.24 -13.63 -15.76
C ALA A 74 -41.66 -13.74 -16.35
N PRO A 75 -42.68 -13.07 -15.76
CA PRO A 75 -44.03 -13.08 -16.32
C PRO A 75 -44.02 -12.46 -17.72
N ALA A 76 -44.66 -13.15 -18.67
CA ALA A 76 -44.77 -12.73 -20.06
C ALA A 76 -45.52 -11.39 -20.20
N PRO A 77 -45.17 -10.54 -21.17
CA PRO A 77 -45.81 -9.24 -21.36
C PRO A 77 -47.28 -9.42 -21.78
N ALA A 78 -48.19 -8.79 -21.03
CA ALA A 78 -49.59 -8.69 -21.39
C ALA A 78 -49.77 -7.80 -22.64
N LYS A 79 -50.64 -8.21 -23.57
CA LYS A 79 -50.98 -7.48 -24.80
C LYS A 79 -51.49 -6.06 -24.50
N PRO A 80 -51.10 -5.03 -25.29
CA PRO A 80 -51.54 -3.66 -25.07
C PRO A 80 -52.99 -3.47 -25.51
N GLY A 81 -53.89 -3.29 -24.54
CA GLY A 81 -55.24 -2.76 -24.77
C GLY A 81 -55.16 -1.25 -25.03
N LYS A 82 -55.62 -0.80 -26.20
CA LYS A 82 -55.70 0.61 -26.56
C LYS A 82 -56.53 1.39 -25.52
N GLY A 83 -55.96 2.44 -24.93
CA GLY A 83 -56.72 3.48 -24.25
C GLY A 83 -56.31 3.86 -22.82
N GLN A 84 -55.25 3.27 -22.25
CA GLN A 84 -54.72 3.72 -20.97
C GLN A 84 -53.59 4.72 -21.22
N LYS A 85 -53.58 5.85 -20.51
CA LYS A 85 -52.38 6.70 -20.37
C LYS A 85 -51.27 5.78 -19.87
N ASP A 86 -50.41 5.32 -20.78
CA ASP A 86 -49.52 4.18 -20.54
C ASP A 86 -48.65 4.45 -19.30
N PRO A 87 -48.91 3.79 -18.16
CA PRO A 87 -48.09 3.97 -16.96
C PRO A 87 -46.62 3.60 -17.24
N THR A 88 -46.40 2.75 -18.23
CA THR A 88 -45.09 2.37 -18.78
C THR A 88 -44.31 3.55 -19.37
N ILE A 89 -44.99 4.52 -20.03
CA ILE A 89 -44.33 5.69 -20.61
C ILE A 89 -43.92 6.69 -19.51
N GLU A 90 -44.75 6.87 -18.48
CA GLU A 90 -44.41 7.72 -17.32
C GLU A 90 -43.28 7.09 -16.48
N GLN A 91 -43.31 5.77 -16.28
CA GLN A 91 -42.22 5.03 -15.64
C GLN A 91 -40.91 5.13 -16.45
N ALA A 92 -40.98 5.07 -17.78
CA ALA A 92 -39.81 5.25 -18.64
C ALA A 92 -39.21 6.66 -18.51
N LYS A 93 -40.04 7.71 -18.54
CA LYS A 93 -39.59 9.09 -18.32
C LYS A 93 -38.99 9.29 -16.93
N GLU A 94 -39.56 8.65 -15.91
CA GLU A 94 -39.03 8.74 -14.55
C GLU A 94 -37.70 7.99 -14.40
N LEU A 95 -37.54 6.84 -15.06
CA LEU A 95 -36.27 6.14 -15.16
C LEU A 95 -35.22 6.98 -15.89
N GLU A 96 -35.57 7.63 -17.00
CA GLU A 96 -34.67 8.56 -17.71
C GLU A 96 -34.26 9.74 -16.82
N ARG A 97 -35.19 10.33 -16.06
CA ARG A 97 -34.87 11.39 -15.09
C ARG A 97 -33.94 10.89 -13.98
N LYS A 98 -34.17 9.69 -13.46
CA LYS A 98 -33.32 9.05 -12.44
C LYS A 98 -31.92 8.75 -13.00
N LEU A 99 -31.82 8.24 -14.22
CA LEU A 99 -30.55 7.98 -14.89
C LEU A 99 -29.77 9.27 -15.16
N LEU A 100 -30.42 10.32 -15.67
CA LEU A 100 -29.78 11.60 -15.91
C LEU A 100 -29.32 12.26 -14.61
N LYS A 101 -30.11 12.16 -13.54
CA LYS A 101 -29.73 12.64 -12.20
C LYS A 101 -28.53 11.86 -11.65
N ALA A 102 -28.56 10.53 -11.74
CA ALA A 102 -27.47 9.66 -11.32
C ALA A 102 -26.18 9.91 -12.12
N LEU A 103 -26.28 10.16 -13.43
CA LEU A 103 -25.13 10.52 -14.27
C LEU A 103 -24.55 11.89 -13.92
N LYS A 104 -25.39 12.89 -13.62
CA LYS A 104 -24.90 14.20 -13.15
C LYS A 104 -24.22 14.07 -11.79
N GLU A 105 -24.80 13.30 -10.88
CA GLU A 105 -24.23 13.06 -9.55
C GLU A 105 -22.91 12.28 -9.64
N SER A 106 -22.85 11.23 -10.46
CA SER A 106 -21.61 10.45 -10.66
C SER A 106 -20.51 11.28 -11.32
N ARG A 107 -20.87 12.14 -12.28
CA ARG A 107 -19.93 13.11 -12.87
C ARG A 107 -19.44 14.13 -11.84
N GLY A 108 -20.31 14.61 -10.95
CA GLY A 108 -19.93 15.49 -9.84
C GLY A 108 -18.98 14.81 -8.86
N LYS A 109 -19.25 13.55 -8.48
CA LYS A 109 -18.37 12.72 -7.64
C LYS A 109 -17.01 12.50 -8.30
N LEU A 110 -16.98 12.19 -9.60
CA LEU A 110 -15.75 12.06 -10.38
C LEU A 110 -14.92 13.36 -10.37
N ALA A 111 -15.55 14.51 -10.59
CA ALA A 111 -14.86 15.80 -10.56
C ALA A 111 -14.29 16.13 -9.16
N ASN A 112 -14.98 15.72 -8.09
CA ASN A 112 -14.49 15.90 -6.72
C ASN A 112 -13.29 14.95 -6.43
N LEU A 113 -13.39 13.69 -6.86
CA LEU A 113 -12.27 12.75 -6.78
C LEU A 113 -11.05 13.24 -7.57
N GLU A 114 -11.24 13.81 -8.74
CA GLU A 114 -10.14 14.35 -9.55
C GLU A 114 -9.44 15.53 -8.85
N LYS A 115 -10.21 16.42 -8.22
CA LYS A 115 -9.67 17.54 -7.43
C LYS A 115 -8.89 17.03 -6.21
N SER A 116 -9.49 16.16 -5.40
CA SER A 116 -8.86 15.61 -4.20
C SER A 116 -7.60 14.78 -4.52
N LEU A 117 -7.62 14.01 -5.62
CA LEU A 117 -6.42 13.32 -6.12
C LEU A 117 -5.35 14.31 -6.57
N GLY A 118 -5.74 15.42 -7.21
CA GLY A 118 -4.83 16.49 -7.61
C GLY A 118 -4.14 17.17 -6.42
N GLU A 119 -4.89 17.46 -5.36
CA GLU A 119 -4.37 18.03 -4.10
C GLU A 119 -3.45 17.05 -3.37
N THR A 120 -3.90 15.80 -3.21
CA THR A 120 -3.10 14.72 -2.60
C THR A 120 -1.77 14.53 -3.34
N ARG A 121 -1.80 14.57 -4.67
CA ARG A 121 -0.61 14.46 -5.51
C ARG A 121 0.34 15.64 -5.33
N LYS A 122 -0.17 16.86 -5.20
CA LYS A 122 0.66 18.05 -4.91
C LYS A 122 1.33 17.92 -3.55
N ALA A 123 0.58 17.55 -2.50
CA ALA A 123 1.14 17.32 -1.17
C ALA A 123 2.21 16.20 -1.18
N ALA A 124 1.99 15.14 -1.95
CA ALA A 124 2.98 14.08 -2.15
C ALA A 124 4.26 14.59 -2.84
N LEU A 125 4.16 15.48 -3.82
CA LEU A 125 5.35 16.08 -4.46
C LEU A 125 6.14 16.97 -3.49
N GLU A 126 5.45 17.74 -2.66
CA GLU A 126 6.08 18.62 -1.67
C GLU A 126 6.81 17.82 -0.58
N THR A 127 6.17 16.79 -0.05
CA THR A 127 6.80 15.88 0.92
C THR A 127 8.01 15.16 0.34
N LEU A 128 7.96 14.74 -0.93
CA LEU A 128 9.11 14.16 -1.64
C LEU A 128 10.28 15.14 -1.75
N GLU A 129 10.03 16.42 -2.08
CA GLU A 129 11.09 17.44 -2.11
C GLU A 129 11.71 17.66 -0.73
N LYS A 130 10.89 17.72 0.32
CA LYS A 130 11.37 17.82 1.70
C LYS A 130 12.29 16.65 2.05
N ILE A 131 11.83 15.41 1.84
CA ILE A 131 12.63 14.20 2.11
C ILE A 131 13.94 14.20 1.29
N LYS A 132 13.89 14.61 0.02
CA LYS A 132 15.08 14.73 -0.84
C LYS A 132 16.12 15.67 -0.22
N SER A 133 15.70 16.85 0.22
CA SER A 133 16.59 17.83 0.85
C SER A 133 17.22 17.30 2.13
N GLU A 134 16.45 16.60 2.97
CA GLU A 134 16.94 15.97 4.21
C GLU A 134 17.95 14.85 3.93
N LEU A 135 17.67 13.99 2.94
CA LEU A 135 18.60 12.94 2.54
C LEU A 135 19.90 13.50 1.98
N LEU A 136 19.85 14.58 1.21
CA LEU A 136 21.05 15.28 0.72
C LEU A 136 21.83 15.92 1.86
N ALA A 137 21.17 16.52 2.85
CA ALA A 137 21.81 17.05 4.05
C ALA A 137 22.51 15.92 4.83
N LYS A 138 21.81 14.82 5.11
CA LYS A 138 22.37 13.63 5.76
C LYS A 138 23.54 13.03 4.96
N ALA A 139 23.46 13.02 3.64
CA ALA A 139 24.55 12.53 2.79
C ALA A 139 25.80 13.42 2.88
N LYS A 140 25.63 14.75 3.04
CA LYS A 140 26.73 15.67 3.29
C LYS A 140 27.35 15.45 4.67
N VAL A 141 26.55 15.22 5.71
CA VAL A 141 27.04 14.89 7.06
C VAL A 141 27.80 13.56 7.04
N ALA A 142 27.22 12.51 6.47
CA ALA A 142 27.88 11.21 6.31
C ALA A 142 29.19 11.28 5.51
N LYS A 143 29.30 12.23 4.55
CA LYS A 143 30.55 12.50 3.83
C LYS A 143 31.62 13.06 4.78
N LYS A 144 31.25 14.03 5.64
CA LYS A 144 32.17 14.63 6.62
C LYS A 144 32.63 13.61 7.67
N GLU A 145 31.75 12.71 8.08
CA GLU A 145 32.03 11.63 9.05
C GLU A 145 32.80 10.43 8.45
N GLY A 146 33.18 10.47 7.16
CA GLY A 146 33.89 9.36 6.51
C GLY A 146 33.04 8.09 6.28
N LYS A 147 31.73 8.13 6.55
CA LYS A 147 30.78 7.01 6.39
C LYS A 147 30.39 6.80 4.92
N LYS A 148 31.34 6.30 4.11
CA LYS A 148 31.19 6.10 2.65
C LYS A 148 30.00 5.19 2.29
N GLY A 149 29.75 4.13 3.06
CA GLY A 149 28.63 3.20 2.84
C GLY A 149 27.27 3.89 3.01
N LEU A 150 27.10 4.62 4.12
CA LEU A 150 25.88 5.38 4.41
C LEU A 150 25.62 6.46 3.35
N ARG A 151 26.66 7.21 2.96
CA ARG A 151 26.55 8.21 1.89
C ARG A 151 26.05 7.59 0.57
N LYS A 152 26.60 6.44 0.18
CA LYS A 152 26.19 5.74 -1.05
C LYS A 152 24.74 5.27 -0.99
N ALA A 153 24.29 4.78 0.18
CA ALA A 153 22.91 4.40 0.41
C ALA A 153 21.96 5.61 0.31
N LEU A 154 22.29 6.73 0.96
CA LEU A 154 21.50 7.96 0.92
C LEU A 154 21.39 8.53 -0.50
N ILE A 155 22.46 8.52 -1.30
CA ILE A 155 22.43 8.95 -2.70
C ILE A 155 21.54 8.03 -3.54
N ARG A 156 21.61 6.70 -3.34
CA ARG A 156 20.71 5.75 -4.01
C ARG A 156 19.25 6.04 -3.69
N ASN A 157 18.95 6.34 -2.43
CA ASN A 157 17.59 6.72 -2.02
C ASN A 157 17.14 8.01 -2.70
N VAL A 158 18.00 9.03 -2.83
CA VAL A 158 17.68 10.26 -3.59
C VAL A 158 17.34 9.94 -5.06
N ILE A 159 18.10 9.06 -5.71
CA ILE A 159 17.82 8.64 -7.10
C ILE A 159 16.46 7.93 -7.21
N ASN A 160 16.17 7.01 -6.29
CA ASN A 160 14.88 6.32 -6.24
C ASN A 160 13.72 7.31 -6.03
N LEU A 161 13.92 8.32 -5.21
CA LEU A 161 12.94 9.36 -4.91
C LEU A 161 12.66 10.23 -6.16
N ASP A 162 13.70 10.57 -6.94
CA ASP A 162 13.54 11.24 -8.23
C ASP A 162 12.78 10.37 -9.25
N GLN A 163 13.02 9.05 -9.27
CA GLN A 163 12.23 8.14 -10.11
C GLN A 163 10.76 8.08 -9.67
N LEU A 164 10.51 8.05 -8.36
CA LEU A 164 9.15 8.05 -7.81
C LEU A 164 8.43 9.35 -8.14
N LYS A 165 9.11 10.50 -8.03
CA LYS A 165 8.59 11.80 -8.48
C LYS A 165 8.21 11.79 -9.97
N LYS A 166 9.08 11.23 -10.83
CA LYS A 166 8.79 11.09 -12.27
C LYS A 166 7.58 10.19 -12.53
N ARG A 167 7.44 9.07 -11.82
CA ARG A 167 6.27 8.18 -11.94
C ARG A 167 5.01 8.88 -11.47
N LEU A 168 5.07 9.57 -10.33
CA LEU A 168 3.97 10.38 -9.82
C LEU A 168 3.59 11.48 -10.81
N ALA A 169 4.55 12.11 -11.49
CA ALA A 169 4.31 13.12 -12.54
C ALA A 169 3.67 12.55 -13.82
N LYS A 170 3.85 11.25 -14.12
CA LYS A 170 3.22 10.57 -15.25
C LYS A 170 1.80 10.07 -14.99
N LEU A 171 1.37 9.99 -13.73
CA LEU A 171 0.00 9.59 -13.34
C LEU A 171 -1.04 10.72 -13.55
N ARG A 172 -0.89 11.52 -14.60
CA ARG A 172 -1.86 12.54 -15.00
C ARG A 172 -2.53 12.09 -16.29
#